data_AF-A0A5B9M6E7-F1
#
_entry.id   AF-A0A5B9M6E7-F1
#
_cell.length_a   1.000
_cell.length_b   1.000
_cell.length_c   1.000
_cell.angle_alpha   90.00
_cell.angle_beta   90.00
_cell.angle_gamma   90.00
#
_symmetry.space_group_name_H-M   'P 1'
#
loop_
_entity.id
_entity.type
_entity.pdbx_description
1 polymer ?
#
loop_
_entity_poly.entity_id
_entity_poly.type
_entity_poly.pdbx_seq_one_letter_code
_entity_poly.pdbx_strand_id
1 'polypeptide(L)'
;MSEEPQYKSFSDGKLNFTYPASWETLDPAGAQGAFKKEVGISKDVIVYLGNSTSELAVAEVSAGAGYYLKDPETVRKEMASNEGVVSSSIIKVAGRNAAMVKATDSTTQTVFVYLKLNRTSGYAFMYSGPKNDATFDSILETVKLE
;
A
#
# COMPACT_ATOMS: atom_id res chain seq x y z
N MET A 1 18.18 -20.30 -23.98
CA MET A 1 16.97 -20.17 -23.13
C MET A 1 17.15 -18.86 -22.39
N SER A 2 16.29 -17.87 -22.63
CA SER A 2 16.35 -16.63 -21.85
C SER A 2 15.69 -16.89 -20.51
N GLU A 3 16.36 -16.58 -19.40
CA GLU A 3 15.71 -16.56 -18.09
C GLU A 3 14.55 -15.56 -18.15
N GLU A 4 13.35 -16.00 -17.77
CA GLU A 4 12.25 -15.07 -17.58
C GLU A 4 12.58 -14.11 -16.44
N PRO A 5 12.26 -12.81 -16.57
CA PRO A 5 12.57 -11.84 -15.54
C PRO A 5 11.86 -12.22 -14.24
N GLN A 6 12.58 -12.20 -13.12
CA GLN A 6 12.01 -12.54 -11.81
C GLN A 6 11.08 -11.45 -11.25
N TYR A 7 11.21 -10.22 -11.74
CA TYR A 7 10.46 -9.04 -11.29
C TYR A 7 9.93 -8.22 -12.46
N LYS A 8 8.77 -7.60 -12.26
CA LYS A 8 8.17 -6.56 -13.11
C LYS A 8 8.24 -5.22 -12.37
N SER A 9 8.02 -4.12 -13.09
CA SER A 9 8.01 -2.76 -12.53
C SER A 9 6.67 -2.08 -12.77
N PHE A 10 6.20 -1.33 -11.78
CA PHE A 10 5.10 -0.39 -11.91
C PHE A 10 5.64 1.05 -11.87
N SER A 11 5.02 1.94 -12.65
CA SER A 11 5.28 3.39 -12.61
C SER A 11 4.01 4.15 -12.97
N ASP A 12 3.67 5.18 -12.18
CA ASP A 12 2.66 6.21 -12.53
C ASP A 12 3.31 7.55 -12.93
N GLY A 13 4.63 7.57 -13.11
CA GLY A 13 5.44 8.76 -13.34
C GLY A 13 5.89 9.53 -12.09
N LYS A 14 5.41 9.17 -10.89
CA LYS A 14 5.85 9.75 -9.60
C LYS A 14 6.25 8.68 -8.59
N LEU A 15 5.54 7.56 -8.57
CA LEU A 15 5.77 6.39 -7.75
C LEU A 15 6.25 5.26 -8.66
N ASN A 16 7.35 4.63 -8.25
CA ASN A 16 7.90 3.46 -8.92
C ASN A 16 8.17 2.36 -7.90
N PHE A 17 7.91 1.10 -8.24
CA PHE A 17 8.31 -0.06 -7.46
C PHE A 17 8.40 -1.32 -8.32
N THR A 18 9.11 -2.33 -7.83
CA THR A 18 9.16 -3.66 -8.46
C THR A 18 8.31 -4.67 -7.70
N TYR A 19 7.78 -5.66 -8.40
CA TYR A 19 6.93 -6.71 -7.85
C TYR A 19 7.20 -8.06 -8.54
N PRO A 20 6.82 -9.21 -7.94
CA PRO A 20 7.09 -10.53 -8.52
C PRO A 20 6.55 -10.67 -9.95
N ALA A 21 7.34 -11.22 -10.86
CA ALA A 21 6.91 -11.37 -12.25
C ALA A 21 5.75 -12.36 -12.46
N SER A 22 5.56 -13.28 -11.52
CA SER A 22 4.43 -14.21 -11.51
C SER A 22 3.08 -13.55 -11.20
N TRP A 23 3.07 -12.28 -10.79
CA TRP A 23 1.83 -11.54 -10.56
C TRP A 23 1.27 -10.97 -11.86
N GLU A 24 -0.05 -10.93 -11.90
CA GLU A 24 -0.84 -10.35 -12.96
C GLU A 24 -1.31 -8.94 -12.57
N THR A 25 -1.60 -8.13 -13.58
CA THR A 25 -2.29 -6.85 -13.38
C THR A 25 -3.79 -7.12 -13.47
N LEU A 26 -4.49 -6.77 -12.39
CA LEU A 26 -5.93 -6.95 -12.22
C LEU A 26 -6.66 -5.62 -12.47
N ASP A 27 -7.99 -5.65 -12.55
CA ASP A 27 -8.80 -4.43 -12.70
C ASP A 27 -8.76 -3.58 -11.40
N PRO A 28 -8.19 -2.35 -11.43
CA PRO A 28 -8.11 -1.49 -10.26
C PRO A 28 -9.45 -1.22 -9.56
N ALA A 29 -10.56 -1.20 -10.30
CA ALA A 29 -11.88 -0.98 -9.73
C ALA A 29 -12.27 -2.07 -8.71
N GLY A 30 -11.75 -3.29 -8.88
CA GLY A 30 -11.96 -4.42 -7.98
C GLY A 30 -11.41 -4.19 -6.57
N ALA A 31 -10.35 -3.38 -6.43
CA ALA A 31 -9.72 -3.10 -5.14
C ALA A 31 -10.13 -1.78 -4.50
N GLN A 32 -10.99 -0.99 -5.15
CA GLN A 32 -11.38 0.34 -4.65
C GLN A 32 -12.07 0.27 -3.28
N GLY A 33 -12.77 -0.83 -2.99
CA GLY A 33 -13.43 -1.08 -1.70
C GLY A 33 -12.48 -1.39 -0.54
N ALA A 34 -11.20 -1.70 -0.80
CA ALA A 34 -10.21 -2.00 0.23
C ALA A 34 -9.79 -0.75 1.02
N PHE A 35 -9.97 0.43 0.45
CA PHE A 35 -9.58 1.69 1.08
C PHE A 35 -10.76 2.38 1.76
N LYS A 36 -10.61 2.67 3.05
CA LYS A 36 -11.66 3.35 3.85
C LYS A 36 -11.97 4.74 3.28
N LYS A 37 -13.27 4.97 3.04
CA LYS A 37 -13.81 6.28 2.68
C LYS A 37 -13.63 7.26 3.84
N GLU A 38 -13.21 8.47 3.50
CA GLU A 38 -12.96 9.55 4.44
C GLU A 38 -13.44 10.86 3.82
N VAL A 39 -14.13 11.69 4.60
CA VAL A 39 -14.69 12.94 4.10
C VAL A 39 -13.57 13.86 3.62
N GLY A 40 -13.67 14.31 2.36
CA GLY A 40 -12.72 15.22 1.76
C GLY A 40 -11.38 14.60 1.34
N ILE A 41 -11.21 13.28 1.49
CA ILE A 41 -10.01 12.56 1.05
C ILE A 41 -10.40 11.54 -0.03
N SER A 42 -9.83 11.68 -1.23
CA SER A 42 -9.88 10.66 -2.28
C SER A 42 -8.77 9.63 -2.10
N LYS A 43 -9.05 8.39 -2.46
CA LYS A 43 -8.08 7.28 -2.51
C LYS A 43 -8.35 6.52 -3.79
N ASP A 44 -7.75 6.94 -4.90
CA ASP A 44 -8.03 6.41 -6.23
C ASP A 44 -7.04 5.28 -6.53
N VAL A 45 -7.54 4.04 -6.69
CA VAL A 45 -6.66 2.89 -6.95
C VAL A 45 -6.03 3.02 -8.33
N ILE A 46 -4.70 3.14 -8.36
CA ILE A 46 -3.91 3.31 -9.58
C ILE A 46 -3.35 1.98 -10.11
N VAL A 47 -3.21 0.98 -9.23
CA VAL A 47 -2.81 -0.36 -9.64
C VAL A 47 -3.31 -1.40 -8.66
N TYR A 48 -3.73 -2.54 -9.21
CA TYR A 48 -4.08 -3.75 -8.48
C TYR A 48 -3.33 -4.92 -9.10
N LEU A 49 -2.51 -5.59 -8.29
CA LEU A 49 -1.61 -6.65 -8.72
C LEU A 49 -1.84 -7.87 -7.83
N GLY A 50 -1.64 -9.06 -8.36
CA GLY A 50 -1.70 -10.24 -7.51
C GLY A 50 -1.64 -11.56 -8.26
N ASN A 51 -1.88 -12.62 -7.52
CA ASN A 51 -2.04 -13.98 -7.99
C ASN A 51 -3.09 -14.69 -7.10
N SER A 52 -3.14 -16.02 -7.13
CA SER A 52 -4.11 -16.80 -6.34
C SER A 52 -3.93 -16.75 -4.82
N THR A 53 -2.81 -16.24 -4.31
CA THR A 53 -2.49 -16.24 -2.86
C THR A 53 -2.25 -14.86 -2.27
N SER A 54 -1.84 -13.91 -3.10
CA SER A 54 -1.35 -12.61 -2.67
C SER A 54 -1.85 -11.51 -3.58
N GLU A 55 -2.20 -10.39 -2.98
CA GLU A 55 -2.75 -9.24 -3.69
C GLU A 55 -2.18 -7.94 -3.11
N LEU A 56 -1.92 -6.98 -3.99
CA LEU A 56 -1.46 -5.63 -3.67
C LEU A 56 -2.29 -4.61 -4.43
N ALA A 57 -2.95 -3.72 -3.71
CA ALA A 57 -3.56 -2.52 -4.26
C ALA A 57 -2.78 -1.28 -3.82
N VAL A 58 -2.57 -0.35 -4.74
CA VAL A 58 -1.98 0.96 -4.45
C VAL A 58 -2.93 2.05 -4.92
N ALA A 59 -3.17 3.02 -4.05
CA ALA A 59 -4.02 4.17 -4.34
C ALA A 59 -3.24 5.48 -4.21
N GLU A 60 -3.49 6.41 -5.14
CA GLU A 60 -3.13 7.81 -4.96
C GLU A 60 -4.10 8.42 -3.96
N VAL A 61 -3.57 9.11 -2.95
CA VAL A 61 -4.36 9.74 -1.90
C VAL A 61 -4.31 11.25 -2.08
N SER A 62 -5.47 11.87 -2.27
CA SER A 62 -5.57 13.32 -2.45
C SER A 62 -6.56 13.95 -1.47
N ALA A 63 -6.23 15.14 -0.97
CA ALA A 63 -7.13 15.94 -0.15
C ALA A 63 -7.84 16.98 -1.02
N GLY A 64 -9.17 17.04 -0.93
CA GLY A 64 -9.99 18.06 -1.56
C GLY A 64 -9.80 19.45 -0.94
N ALA A 65 -10.42 20.47 -1.54
CA ALA A 65 -10.34 21.84 -1.06
C ALA A 65 -10.81 21.95 0.41
N GLY A 66 -9.98 22.56 1.26
CA GLY A 66 -10.26 22.72 2.69
C GLY A 66 -9.84 21.53 3.58
N TYR A 67 -9.38 20.43 2.98
CA TYR A 67 -8.92 19.24 3.70
C TYR A 67 -7.39 19.09 3.66
N TYR A 68 -6.86 18.25 4.54
CA TYR A 68 -5.43 17.92 4.58
C TYR A 68 -5.22 16.47 4.99
N LEU A 69 -4.13 15.91 4.48
CA LEU A 69 -3.65 14.60 4.84
C LEU A 69 -3.10 14.60 6.28
N LYS A 70 -3.57 13.67 7.10
CA LYS A 70 -3.05 13.42 8.46
C LYS A 70 -1.58 13.01 8.39
N ASP A 71 -0.79 13.35 9.41
CA ASP A 71 0.57 12.83 9.46
C ASP A 71 0.58 11.30 9.72
N PRO A 72 1.65 10.58 9.33
CA PRO A 72 1.73 9.14 9.49
C PRO A 72 1.54 8.65 10.93
N GLU A 73 1.97 9.38 11.95
CA GLU A 73 1.83 8.95 13.34
C GLU A 73 0.38 9.01 13.80
N THR A 74 -0.35 10.03 13.38
CA THR A 74 -1.81 10.12 13.59
C THR A 74 -2.53 8.95 12.92
N VAL A 75 -2.25 8.68 11.63
CA VAL A 75 -2.88 7.56 10.91
C VAL A 75 -2.56 6.21 11.57
N ARG A 76 -1.29 6.00 11.97
CA ARG A 76 -0.87 4.80 12.69
C ARG A 76 -1.70 4.57 13.95
N LYS A 77 -1.87 5.61 14.78
CA LYS A 77 -2.63 5.51 16.05
C LYS A 77 -4.11 5.23 15.82
N GLU A 78 -4.74 5.92 14.86
CA GLU A 78 -6.14 5.68 14.52
C GLU A 78 -6.36 4.24 14.06
N MET A 79 -5.50 3.75 13.17
CA MET A 79 -5.63 2.39 12.64
C MET A 79 -5.23 1.31 13.63
N ALA A 80 -4.32 1.58 14.57
CA ALA A 80 -3.95 0.65 15.62
C ALA A 80 -5.11 0.24 16.53
N SER A 81 -6.17 1.06 16.61
CA SER A 81 -7.38 0.77 17.39
C SER A 81 -8.40 -0.10 16.67
N ASN A 82 -8.19 -0.43 15.39
CA ASN A 82 -9.11 -1.26 14.64
C ASN A 82 -9.02 -2.73 15.12
N GLU A 83 -10.16 -3.40 15.10
CA GLU A 83 -10.24 -4.83 15.38
C GLU A 83 -9.36 -5.65 14.42
N GLY A 84 -8.72 -6.70 14.95
CA GLY A 84 -7.85 -7.59 14.17
C GLY A 84 -6.44 -7.05 13.90
N VAL A 85 -6.13 -5.80 14.26
CA VAL A 85 -4.77 -5.26 14.17
C VAL A 85 -3.88 -5.87 15.25
N VAL A 86 -2.75 -6.42 14.83
CA VAL A 86 -1.77 -7.07 15.73
C VAL A 86 -0.47 -6.27 15.86
N SER A 87 -0.17 -5.38 14.92
CA SER A 87 0.99 -4.49 15.02
C SER A 87 0.77 -3.18 14.27
N SER A 88 1.41 -2.12 14.75
CA SER A 88 1.49 -0.83 14.06
C SER A 88 2.84 -0.18 14.31
N SER A 89 3.42 0.45 13.29
CA SER A 89 4.74 1.06 13.38
C SER A 89 4.88 2.25 12.41
N ILE A 90 5.91 3.06 12.63
CA ILE A 90 6.41 4.00 11.63
C ILE A 90 7.62 3.36 10.97
N ILE A 91 7.56 3.26 9.64
CA ILE A 91 8.64 2.72 8.81
C ILE A 91 9.18 3.77 7.86
N LYS A 92 10.30 3.47 7.19
CA LYS A 92 10.84 4.29 6.11
C LYS A 92 10.46 3.69 4.76
N VAL A 93 9.81 4.50 3.91
CA VAL A 93 9.51 4.16 2.50
C VAL A 93 9.98 5.34 1.64
N ALA A 94 10.86 5.07 0.67
CA ALA A 94 11.52 6.12 -0.13
C ALA A 94 12.10 7.27 0.73
N GLY A 95 12.74 6.94 1.86
CA GLY A 95 13.34 7.90 2.81
C GLY A 95 12.35 8.65 3.72
N ARG A 96 11.03 8.50 3.50
CA ARG A 96 9.97 9.20 4.24
C ARG A 96 9.36 8.32 5.31
N ASN A 97 8.84 8.93 6.37
CA ASN A 97 8.07 8.20 7.37
C ASN A 97 6.72 7.79 6.78
N ALA A 98 6.38 6.51 6.92
CA ALA A 98 5.09 5.95 6.55
C ALA A 98 4.48 5.21 7.74
N ALA A 99 3.16 5.24 7.84
CA ALA A 99 2.44 4.44 8.83
C ALA A 99 2.29 3.03 8.26
N MET A 100 2.69 2.00 9.01
CA MET A 100 2.43 0.62 8.66
C MET A 100 1.56 -0.02 9.74
N VAL A 101 0.52 -0.74 9.32
CA VAL A 101 -0.37 -1.48 10.22
C VAL A 101 -0.55 -2.88 9.66
N LYS A 102 -0.35 -3.89 10.50
CA LYS A 102 -0.57 -5.30 10.15
C LYS A 102 -1.75 -5.84 10.95
N ALA A 103 -2.74 -6.38 10.24
CA ALA A 103 -3.82 -7.18 10.77
C ALA A 103 -3.64 -8.64 10.34
N THR A 104 -4.09 -9.60 11.13
CA THR A 104 -3.96 -11.03 10.77
C THR A 104 -5.21 -11.80 11.15
N ASP A 105 -5.55 -12.80 10.34
CA ASP A 105 -6.46 -13.87 10.74
C ASP A 105 -5.69 -15.19 10.97
N SER A 106 -6.38 -16.33 10.93
CA SER A 106 -5.79 -17.66 11.13
C SER A 106 -4.78 -18.04 10.04
N THR A 107 -4.89 -17.51 8.82
CA THR A 107 -4.12 -17.92 7.63
C THR A 107 -3.50 -16.77 6.85
N THR A 108 -4.08 -15.58 6.93
CA THR A 108 -3.69 -14.41 6.16
C THR A 108 -3.13 -13.31 7.03
N GLN A 109 -2.31 -12.47 6.41
CA GLN A 109 -1.96 -11.15 6.92
C GLN A 109 -2.43 -10.09 5.93
N THR A 110 -2.94 -9.01 6.49
CA THR A 110 -3.28 -7.78 5.77
C THR A 110 -2.35 -6.68 6.26
N VAL A 111 -1.62 -6.05 5.36
CA VAL A 111 -0.72 -4.94 5.67
C VAL A 111 -1.18 -3.69 4.95
N PHE A 112 -1.44 -2.65 5.71
CA PHE A 112 -1.71 -1.32 5.20
C PHE A 112 -0.50 -0.42 5.41
N VAL A 113 -0.13 0.34 4.38
CA VAL A 113 0.90 1.38 4.46
C VAL A 113 0.35 2.71 3.96
N TYR A 114 0.54 3.77 4.75
CA TYR A 114 0.18 5.13 4.38
C TYR A 114 1.41 6.03 4.31
N LEU A 115 1.63 6.60 3.14
CA LEU A 115 2.76 7.45 2.81
C LEU A 115 2.28 8.85 2.44
N LYS A 116 2.58 9.84 3.28
CA LYS A 116 2.27 11.24 3.00
C LYS A 116 3.44 11.90 2.26
N LEU A 117 3.17 12.54 1.12
CA LEU A 117 4.19 13.29 0.37
C LEU A 117 4.22 14.76 0.78
N ASN A 118 3.04 15.38 0.85
CA ASN A 118 2.86 16.76 1.28
C ASN A 118 1.48 16.91 1.96
N ARG A 119 1.01 18.15 2.13
CA ARG A 119 -0.24 18.44 2.84
C ARG A 119 -1.48 17.83 2.17
N THR A 120 -1.47 17.63 0.87
CA THR A 120 -2.66 17.27 0.08
C THR A 120 -2.48 16.04 -0.80
N SER A 121 -1.30 15.43 -0.84
CA SER A 121 -1.02 14.25 -1.66
C SER A 121 -0.17 13.20 -0.94
N GLY A 122 -0.42 11.94 -1.28
CA GLY A 122 0.16 10.76 -0.66
C GLY A 122 -0.16 9.50 -1.46
N TYR A 123 0.28 8.37 -0.93
CA TYR A 123 -0.05 7.04 -1.42
C TYR A 123 -0.51 6.15 -0.27
N ALA A 124 -1.41 5.23 -0.58
CA ALA A 124 -1.80 4.16 0.34
C ALA A 124 -1.61 2.82 -0.36
N PHE A 125 -1.02 1.87 0.35
CA PHE A 125 -0.81 0.49 -0.11
C PHE A 125 -1.65 -0.42 0.77
N MET A 126 -2.26 -1.42 0.16
CA MET A 126 -2.93 -2.51 0.86
C MET A 126 -2.44 -3.83 0.27
N TYR A 127 -1.79 -4.63 1.11
CA TYR A 127 -1.33 -5.96 0.79
C TYR A 127 -2.11 -7.01 1.57
N SER A 128 -2.57 -8.06 0.90
CA SER A 128 -3.09 -9.28 1.52
C SER A 128 -2.28 -10.48 1.03
N GLY A 129 -1.91 -11.37 1.94
CA GLY A 129 -1.19 -12.59 1.57
C GLY A 129 -1.06 -13.58 2.71
N PRO A 130 -0.32 -14.69 2.50
CA PRO A 130 -0.09 -15.68 3.55
C PRO A 130 0.57 -15.05 4.78
N LYS A 131 0.22 -15.55 5.96
CA LYS A 131 0.84 -15.11 7.22
C LYS A 131 2.36 -15.27 7.18
N ASN A 132 3.09 -14.26 7.67
CA ASN A 132 4.56 -14.20 7.66
C ASN A 132 5.22 -14.10 6.28
N ASP A 133 4.46 -13.75 5.24
CA ASP A 133 5.01 -13.47 3.92
C ASP A 133 5.81 -12.15 3.91
N ALA A 134 7.04 -12.20 3.42
CA ALA A 134 7.95 -11.06 3.32
C ALA A 134 7.83 -10.30 1.98
N THR A 135 7.01 -10.78 1.04
CA THR A 135 6.89 -10.22 -0.33
C THR A 135 6.61 -8.72 -0.30
N PHE A 136 5.70 -8.28 0.56
CA PHE A 136 5.36 -6.86 0.61
C PHE A 136 6.47 -5.98 1.20
N ASP A 137 7.21 -6.47 2.19
CA ASP A 137 8.37 -5.75 2.74
C ASP A 137 9.44 -5.58 1.63
N SER A 138 9.69 -6.60 0.81
CA SER A 138 10.59 -6.51 -0.36
C SER A 138 10.08 -5.52 -1.43
N ILE A 139 8.77 -5.45 -1.69
CA ILE A 139 8.20 -4.45 -2.60
C ILE A 139 8.46 -3.04 -2.06
N LEU A 140 8.20 -2.79 -0.77
CA LEU A 140 8.38 -1.49 -0.14
C LEU A 140 9.83 -0.99 -0.18
N GLU A 141 10.81 -1.88 -0.07
CA GLU A 141 12.24 -1.55 -0.20
C GLU A 141 12.61 -1.01 -1.59
N THR A 142 11.84 -1.38 -2.62
CA THR A 142 12.08 -0.94 -4.01
C THR A 142 11.36 0.36 -4.37
N VAL A 143 10.49 0.86 -3.47
CA VAL A 143 9.69 2.06 -3.71
C VAL A 143 10.60 3.28 -3.89
N LYS A 144 10.41 3.98 -5.00
CA LYS A 144 11.03 5.27 -5.33
C LYS A 144 9.98 6.32 -5.62
N LEU A 145 10.29 7.56 -5.27
CA LEU A 145 9.49 8.74 -5.55
C LEU A 145 10.32 9.70 -6.40
N GLU A 146 9.70 10.28 -7.43
CA GLU A 146 10.28 11.33 -8.29
C GLU A 146 9.85 12.75 -7.87
#